data_AF-A0A975KE85-F1
#
_entry.id   AF-A0A975KE85-F1
#
_cell.length_a   1.000
_cell.length_b   1.000
_cell.length_c   1.000
_cell.angle_alpha   90.00
_cell.angle_beta   90.00
_cell.angle_gamma   90.00
#
_symmetry.space_group_name_H-M   'P 1'
#
loop_
_entity.id
_entity.type
_entity.pdbx_description
1 polymer ?
#
loop_
_entity_poly.entity_id
_entity_poly.type
_entity_poly.pdbx_seq_one_letter_code
_entity_poly.pdbx_strand_id
1 'polypeptide(L)'
;MGNTHATVLILLATMCTLLSGCTKDNDYTVTTGKGRLNIRLIADGSTQDVATRVEETLPDINDFAISVLKGDEVKYSCDKFSQYSDEVLFPIGQYTLKASYGQLHNEGFNKPCFTGLQEFSIEDQKETNVEVTCYLAKVKVSATYTESFKKYFSDYSLKVNSEGNSPIQFAKEETRSCYFKPGKLTLTLNLTKRDGGVQSSYQPIVIDNALAQHHYKFNFDVNAGSATVNITFTDRTETVTHTIDVSDGTMRIDPPFFILNGFTSNTALDIKEGKEADHSLSLYLNARSGIEECILTTSSSSLISQGWPAYIDLADLSTDKLQLLQSFGLQLKGLGANKDKIATIDFTNVIPHIEYDNGVLSTFKLVAKDKLKKVNKEEVILAINSLSNQFAVVSPEALPSGSTYIDLVVTLDGKPETIKASCILYGASQDLKCGLLSTEGDGITHHIRVTFPVKITSSTQMTVTCGRKKATFTLSVN
;
A
#
# COMPACT_ATOMS: atom_id res chain seq x y z
N MET A 1 22.31 46.30 34.07
CA MET A 1 20.96 45.70 34.20
C MET A 1 20.70 45.00 32.88
N GLY A 2 20.73 43.70 32.69
CA GLY A 2 20.57 42.56 33.58
C GLY A 2 19.77 41.52 32.77
N ASN A 3 20.33 40.32 32.64
CA ASN A 3 19.78 39.08 32.07
C ASN A 3 20.05 38.76 30.58
N THR A 4 21.16 38.03 30.41
CA THR A 4 21.40 36.92 29.47
C THR A 4 20.18 36.05 29.20
N HIS A 5 19.92 35.70 27.93
CA HIS A 5 19.53 34.34 27.50
C HIS A 5 19.92 34.12 26.03
N ALA A 6 20.87 33.21 25.82
CA ALA A 6 21.17 32.61 24.53
C ALA A 6 20.17 31.46 24.30
N THR A 7 19.52 31.42 23.15
CA THR A 7 18.64 30.31 22.76
C THR A 7 19.43 29.31 21.91
N VAL A 8 19.73 28.17 22.51
CA VAL A 8 20.17 26.92 21.86
C VAL A 8 19.07 25.90 22.09
N LEU A 9 18.56 25.24 21.03
CA LEU A 9 17.81 23.98 21.12
C LEU A 9 17.87 23.30 19.73
N ILE A 10 18.86 22.45 19.46
CA ILE A 10 18.96 21.00 19.71
C ILE A 10 18.10 20.16 18.75
N LEU A 11 18.81 19.58 17.78
CA LEU A 11 18.44 18.48 16.91
C LEU A 11 18.32 17.20 17.78
N LEU A 12 17.12 16.64 17.96
CA LEU A 12 16.94 15.34 18.61
C LEU A 12 17.15 14.22 17.58
N ALA A 13 18.39 13.76 17.49
CA ALA A 13 18.70 12.40 17.06
C ALA A 13 18.62 11.50 18.30
N THR A 14 17.46 10.95 18.61
CA THR A 14 17.29 9.96 19.67
C THR A 14 17.79 8.61 19.18
N MET A 15 19.09 8.41 19.37
CA MET A 15 19.71 7.10 19.51
C MET A 15 19.13 6.46 20.79
N CYS A 16 18.11 5.60 20.66
CA CYS A 16 17.62 4.79 21.78
C CYS A 16 18.65 3.70 22.11
N THR A 17 19.69 4.05 22.87
CA THR A 17 20.40 3.07 23.69
C THR A 17 19.48 2.69 24.85
N LEU A 18 18.62 1.69 24.62
CA LEU A 18 17.97 0.99 25.71
C LEU A 18 19.03 0.11 26.39
N LEU A 19 19.68 0.67 27.41
CA LEU A 19 20.24 -0.13 28.49
C LEU A 19 19.04 -0.69 29.27
N SER A 20 18.51 -1.83 28.82
CA SER A 20 17.56 -2.61 29.61
C SER A 20 18.34 -3.25 30.75
N GLY A 21 18.21 -2.67 31.94
CA GLY A 21 18.68 -3.29 33.17
C GLY A 21 17.93 -4.59 33.42
N CYS A 22 18.66 -5.71 33.53
CA CYS A 22 18.14 -6.94 34.09
C CYS A 22 17.72 -6.67 35.54
N THR A 23 16.41 -6.63 35.81
CA THR A 23 15.91 -6.80 37.18
C THR A 23 15.82 -8.30 37.45
N LYS A 24 16.81 -8.83 38.18
CA LYS A 24 16.76 -10.16 38.81
C LYS A 24 16.20 -9.99 40.22
N ASP A 25 14.89 -10.15 40.40
CA ASP A 25 14.31 -10.38 41.73
C ASP A 25 14.52 -11.86 42.09
N ASN A 26 15.62 -12.14 42.77
CA ASN A 26 15.96 -13.47 43.28
C ASN A 26 15.49 -13.60 44.75
N ASP A 27 14.27 -14.10 44.95
CA ASP A 27 13.85 -14.68 46.23
C ASP A 27 13.87 -16.21 46.12
N TYR A 28 14.98 -16.82 46.51
CA TYR A 28 15.28 -18.25 46.36
C TYR A 28 14.57 -19.15 47.39
N THR A 29 13.66 -18.64 48.23
CA THR A 29 13.24 -19.38 49.45
C THR A 29 11.76 -19.78 49.54
N VAL A 30 10.90 -19.36 48.60
CA VAL A 30 9.48 -19.78 48.56
C VAL A 30 9.10 -20.31 47.18
N THR A 31 8.99 -21.64 47.04
CA THR A 31 8.59 -22.33 45.80
C THR A 31 7.08 -22.51 45.64
N THR A 32 6.31 -22.24 46.69
CA THR A 32 4.84 -22.38 46.68
C THR A 32 4.20 -21.35 45.76
N GLY A 33 3.37 -21.80 44.81
CA GLY A 33 2.71 -20.97 43.81
C GLY A 33 3.50 -20.77 42.52
N LYS A 34 4.64 -21.45 42.34
CA LYS A 34 5.52 -21.33 41.16
C LYS A 34 5.96 -22.71 40.65
N GLY A 35 6.28 -22.78 39.36
CA GLY A 35 6.84 -23.98 38.72
C GLY A 35 8.03 -23.65 37.81
N ARG A 36 8.74 -24.70 37.39
CA ARG A 36 9.89 -24.61 36.48
C ARG A 36 9.46 -24.82 35.04
N LEU A 37 10.13 -24.14 34.12
CA LEU A 37 9.94 -24.29 32.69
C LEU A 37 11.22 -24.86 32.07
N ASN A 38 11.09 -25.96 31.35
CA ASN A 38 12.15 -26.55 30.55
C ASN A 38 11.76 -26.43 29.07
N ILE A 39 12.66 -25.87 28.27
CA ILE A 39 12.37 -25.48 26.88
C ILE A 39 13.24 -26.32 25.94
N ARG A 40 12.59 -26.96 24.97
CA ARG A 40 13.25 -27.54 23.80
C ARG A 40 12.82 -26.78 22.56
N LEU A 41 13.79 -26.19 21.86
CA LEU A 41 13.55 -25.52 20.59
C LEU A 41 13.98 -26.42 19.43
N ILE A 42 13.19 -26.42 18.35
CA ILE A 42 13.50 -27.11 17.10
C ILE A 42 13.40 -26.09 15.96
N ALA A 43 14.41 -26.01 15.11
CA ALA A 43 14.32 -25.24 13.86
C ALA A 43 13.92 -26.19 12.72
N ASP A 44 12.80 -25.89 12.06
CA ASP A 44 12.32 -26.64 10.90
C ASP A 44 12.37 -25.76 9.64
N GLY A 45 13.37 -26.03 8.80
CA GLY A 45 13.55 -25.39 7.49
C GLY A 45 12.87 -26.11 6.34
N SER A 46 12.02 -27.10 6.61
CA SER A 46 11.24 -27.75 5.56
C SER A 46 10.35 -26.74 4.84
N THR A 47 10.16 -26.97 3.54
CA THR A 47 9.28 -26.16 2.70
C THR A 47 8.23 -27.07 2.09
N GLN A 48 7.02 -26.53 1.88
CA GLN A 48 5.84 -27.36 1.57
C GLN A 48 5.94 -28.11 0.22
N ASP A 49 6.70 -27.60 -0.73
CA ASP A 49 6.67 -28.07 -2.13
C ASP A 49 7.70 -29.14 -2.47
N VAL A 50 8.70 -29.38 -1.62
CA VAL A 50 9.73 -30.37 -1.97
C VAL A 50 10.27 -31.11 -0.74
N ALA A 51 10.01 -32.42 -0.71
CA ALA A 51 10.81 -33.39 0.03
C ALA A 51 12.21 -33.54 -0.60
N THR A 52 12.98 -32.45 -0.64
CA THR A 52 14.42 -32.52 -0.91
C THR A 52 15.14 -31.90 0.25
N ARG A 53 15.72 -32.78 1.05
CA ARG A 53 16.67 -32.49 2.11
C ARG A 53 17.97 -32.02 1.45
N VAL A 54 17.95 -30.85 0.82
CA VAL A 54 19.19 -30.11 0.58
C VAL A 54 19.62 -29.64 1.96
N GLU A 55 20.86 -29.94 2.35
CA GLU A 55 21.46 -29.51 3.63
C GLU A 55 21.53 -27.98 3.65
N GLU A 56 20.40 -27.37 4.01
CA GLU A 56 20.32 -25.98 4.34
C GLU A 56 20.91 -25.83 5.74
N THR A 57 21.92 -24.97 5.90
CA THR A 57 22.51 -24.70 7.20
C THR A 57 21.46 -23.97 8.04
N LEU A 58 20.75 -24.73 8.87
CA LEU A 58 19.80 -24.17 9.82
C LEU A 58 20.57 -23.28 10.82
N PRO A 59 19.94 -22.19 11.29
CA PRO A 59 20.53 -21.39 12.36
C PRO A 59 20.75 -22.23 13.61
N ASP A 60 21.81 -21.93 14.37
CA ASP A 60 22.02 -22.53 15.68
C ASP A 60 20.84 -22.15 16.58
N ILE A 61 20.23 -23.16 17.21
CA ILE A 61 19.09 -22.98 18.09
C ILE A 61 19.42 -22.07 19.28
N ASN A 62 20.70 -22.02 19.68
CA ASN A 62 21.19 -21.18 20.77
C ASN A 62 21.16 -19.68 20.45
N ASP A 63 21.01 -19.31 19.18
CA ASP A 63 20.88 -17.93 18.71
C ASP A 63 19.42 -17.45 18.60
N PHE A 64 18.44 -18.30 18.91
CA PHE A 64 17.02 -17.90 18.88
C PHE A 64 16.69 -17.01 20.07
N ALA A 65 15.94 -15.94 19.85
CA ALA A 65 15.33 -15.19 20.93
C ALA A 65 14.09 -15.93 21.44
N ILE A 66 13.85 -15.90 22.75
CA ILE A 66 12.62 -16.42 23.36
C ILE A 66 11.90 -15.35 24.17
N SER A 67 10.58 -15.48 24.25
CA SER A 67 9.72 -14.66 25.11
C SER A 67 8.62 -15.52 25.70
N VAL A 68 8.45 -15.48 27.02
CA VAL A 68 7.36 -16.11 27.75
C VAL A 68 6.33 -15.04 28.08
N LEU A 69 5.12 -15.19 27.57
CA LEU A 69 4.03 -14.23 27.72
C LEU A 69 2.91 -14.79 28.58
N LYS A 70 2.24 -13.92 29.32
CA LYS A 70 0.95 -14.20 29.99
C LYS A 70 -0.08 -13.24 29.43
N GLY A 71 -0.91 -13.70 28.49
CA GLY A 71 -1.65 -12.79 27.61
C GLY A 71 -0.67 -12.01 26.73
N ASP A 72 -0.79 -10.68 26.70
CA ASP A 72 0.12 -9.80 25.94
C ASP A 72 1.33 -9.32 26.74
N GLU A 73 1.40 -9.64 28.04
CA GLU A 73 2.47 -9.19 28.91
C GLU A 73 3.69 -10.13 28.84
N VAL A 74 4.86 -9.59 28.49
CA VAL A 74 6.13 -10.32 28.51
C VAL A 74 6.58 -10.51 29.96
N LYS A 75 6.64 -11.77 30.42
CA LYS A 75 7.10 -12.13 31.77
C LYS A 75 8.57 -12.50 31.82
N TYR A 76 9.12 -12.95 30.70
CA TYR A 76 10.54 -13.24 30.54
C TYR A 76 10.91 -13.13 29.06
N SER A 77 12.11 -12.65 28.77
CA SER A 77 12.66 -12.66 27.41
C SER A 77 14.18 -12.67 27.44
N CYS A 78 14.80 -13.32 26.46
CA CYS A 78 16.22 -13.19 26.18
C CYS A 78 16.47 -13.17 24.67
N ASP A 79 17.53 -12.47 24.27
CA ASP A 79 17.85 -12.26 22.85
C ASP A 79 18.48 -13.50 22.21
N LYS A 80 19.04 -14.39 23.04
CA LYS A 80 19.61 -15.68 22.63
C LYS A 80 19.21 -16.77 23.60
N PHE A 81 18.83 -17.93 23.08
CA PHE A 81 18.39 -19.06 23.87
C PHE A 81 19.50 -19.60 24.78
N SER A 82 20.76 -19.45 24.37
CA SER A 82 21.93 -19.72 25.24
C SER A 82 21.99 -18.91 26.53
N GLN A 83 21.21 -17.82 26.65
CA GLN A 83 21.10 -17.00 27.87
C GLN A 83 19.98 -17.48 28.80
N TYR A 84 19.14 -18.40 28.34
CA TYR A 84 18.07 -18.97 29.15
C TYR A 84 18.67 -19.79 30.30
N SER A 85 18.07 -19.67 31.47
CA SER A 85 18.40 -20.48 32.64
C SER A 85 17.15 -21.22 33.10
N ASP A 86 17.27 -22.52 33.29
CA ASP A 86 16.24 -23.42 33.83
C ASP A 86 15.96 -23.19 35.32
N GLU A 87 16.73 -22.33 35.99
CA GLU A 87 16.48 -21.87 37.37
C GLU A 87 15.35 -20.84 37.46
N VAL A 88 14.89 -20.28 36.33
CA VAL A 88 13.80 -19.29 36.32
C VAL A 88 12.47 -19.94 36.74
N LEU A 89 11.83 -19.36 37.75
CA LEU A 89 10.53 -19.81 38.28
C LEU A 89 9.40 -18.90 37.79
N PHE A 90 8.36 -19.52 37.23
CA PHE A 90 7.16 -18.83 36.76
C PHE A 90 6.00 -19.08 37.73
N PRO A 91 5.17 -18.06 38.06
CA PRO A 91 3.93 -18.28 38.79
C PRO A 91 2.99 -19.26 38.08
N ILE A 92 2.10 -19.90 38.83
CA ILE A 92 1.05 -20.74 38.26
C ILE A 92 0.20 -19.94 37.27
N GLY A 93 -0.10 -20.54 36.12
CA GLY A 93 -0.97 -19.93 35.12
C GLY A 93 -0.76 -20.47 33.71
N GLN A 94 -1.53 -19.90 32.79
CA GLN A 94 -1.40 -20.13 31.35
C GLN A 94 -0.40 -19.14 30.74
N TYR A 95 0.46 -19.66 29.88
CA TYR A 95 1.52 -18.92 29.22
C TYR A 95 1.64 -19.30 27.76
N THR A 96 2.29 -18.42 27.00
CA THR A 96 2.68 -18.66 25.62
C THR A 96 4.18 -18.46 25.49
N LEU A 97 4.88 -19.46 24.97
CA LEU A 97 6.29 -19.35 24.61
C LEU A 97 6.36 -18.98 23.13
N LYS A 98 6.97 -17.83 22.83
CA LYS A 98 7.35 -17.42 21.48
C LYS A 98 8.85 -17.59 21.32
N ALA A 99 9.27 -18.25 20.25
CA ALA A 99 10.66 -18.38 19.86
C ALA A 99 10.83 -17.81 18.44
N SER A 100 11.93 -17.09 18.22
CA SER A 100 12.17 -16.46 16.92
C SER A 100 13.64 -16.32 16.58
N TYR A 101 13.94 -16.35 15.28
CA TYR A 101 15.26 -16.07 14.73
C TYR A 101 15.11 -15.19 13.49
N GLY A 102 16.01 -14.22 13.32
CA GLY A 102 15.99 -13.28 12.20
C GLY A 102 14.83 -12.29 12.26
N GLN A 103 14.64 -11.52 11.19
CA GLN A 103 13.59 -10.50 11.11
C GLN A 103 12.79 -10.61 9.81
N LEU A 104 11.46 -10.57 9.91
CA LEU A 104 10.53 -10.74 8.79
C LEU A 104 10.73 -9.68 7.70
N HIS A 105 10.91 -8.41 8.08
CA HIS A 105 11.07 -7.30 7.14
C HIS A 105 12.49 -7.14 6.57
N ASN A 106 13.47 -7.86 7.12
CA ASN A 106 14.85 -7.80 6.64
C ASN A 106 15.09 -8.84 5.53
N GLU A 107 14.74 -8.49 4.30
CA GLU A 107 14.87 -9.36 3.13
C GLU A 107 16.31 -9.47 2.63
N GLY A 108 16.64 -10.58 1.96
CA GLY A 108 17.96 -10.78 1.37
C GLY A 108 18.48 -12.21 1.33
N PHE A 109 19.64 -12.35 0.70
CA PHE A 109 20.40 -13.60 0.65
C PHE A 109 20.82 -14.04 2.04
N ASN A 110 20.65 -15.32 2.35
CA ASN A 110 21.01 -15.91 3.64
C ASN A 110 20.39 -15.18 4.85
N LYS A 111 19.18 -14.62 4.71
CA LYS A 111 18.43 -13.98 5.80
C LYS A 111 17.13 -14.73 6.13
N PRO A 112 17.21 -16.01 6.56
CA PRO A 112 16.01 -16.72 6.97
C PRO A 112 15.38 -16.04 8.19
N CYS A 113 14.10 -16.31 8.40
CA CYS A 113 13.41 -15.91 9.63
C CYS A 113 12.56 -17.09 10.08
N PHE A 114 12.74 -17.52 11.32
CA PHE A 114 12.00 -18.64 11.90
C PHE A 114 11.17 -18.14 13.06
N THR A 115 9.94 -18.64 13.19
CA THR A 115 9.05 -18.33 14.30
C THR A 115 8.33 -19.58 14.77
N GLY A 116 8.17 -19.69 16.09
CA GLY A 116 7.42 -20.76 16.74
C GLY A 116 6.64 -20.22 17.92
N LEU A 117 5.47 -20.80 18.17
CA LEU A 117 4.59 -20.43 19.27
C LEU A 117 4.00 -21.69 19.88
N GLN A 118 4.06 -21.80 21.21
CA GLN A 118 3.45 -22.90 21.95
C GLN A 118 2.78 -22.38 23.22
N GLU A 119 1.53 -22.78 23.43
CA GLU A 119 0.81 -22.53 24.68
C GLU A 119 1.10 -23.65 25.69
N PHE A 120 1.20 -23.29 26.97
CA PHE A 120 1.48 -24.23 28.06
C PHE A 120 0.99 -23.68 29.41
N SER A 121 0.87 -24.57 30.40
CA SER A 121 0.47 -24.23 31.76
C SER A 121 1.58 -24.53 32.75
N ILE A 122 1.85 -23.62 33.67
CA ILE A 122 2.74 -23.85 34.81
C ILE A 122 1.92 -24.30 36.02
N GLU A 123 2.33 -25.40 36.64
CA GLU A 123 1.73 -25.98 37.84
C GLU A 123 2.64 -25.84 39.07
N ASP A 124 2.03 -25.88 40.27
CA ASP A 124 2.75 -25.69 41.53
C ASP A 124 3.83 -26.76 41.73
N GLN A 125 5.08 -26.32 41.96
CA GLN A 125 6.23 -27.18 42.27
C GLN A 125 6.49 -28.28 41.23
N LYS A 126 6.00 -28.13 40.00
CA LYS A 126 6.25 -29.05 38.90
C LYS A 126 7.19 -28.44 37.86
N GLU A 127 7.89 -29.33 37.15
CA GLU A 127 8.62 -29.00 35.94
C GLU A 127 7.71 -29.19 34.72
N THR A 128 7.62 -28.16 33.89
CA THR A 128 6.84 -28.18 32.65
C THR A 128 7.80 -28.21 31.48
N ASN A 129 7.74 -29.29 30.68
CA ASN A 129 8.52 -29.44 29.46
C ASN A 129 7.73 -28.90 28.27
N VAL A 130 8.30 -27.92 27.57
CA VAL A 130 7.68 -27.28 26.40
C VAL A 130 8.60 -27.43 25.21
N GLU A 131 8.10 -28.07 24.16
CA GLU A 131 8.76 -28.14 22.87
C GLU A 131 8.15 -27.14 21.90
N VAL A 132 8.99 -26.34 21.23
CA VAL A 132 8.55 -25.37 20.23
C VAL A 132 9.28 -25.62 18.92
N THR A 133 8.52 -25.99 17.90
CA THR A 133 9.01 -26.04 16.52
C THR A 133 8.87 -24.66 15.88
N CYS A 134 10.00 -24.11 15.45
CA CYS A 134 10.10 -22.84 14.77
C CYS A 134 10.19 -23.09 13.26
N TYR A 135 9.19 -22.62 12.51
CA TYR A 135 9.11 -22.80 11.06
C TYR A 135 9.55 -21.54 10.32
N LEU A 136 9.96 -21.68 9.06
CA LEU A 136 10.35 -20.56 8.20
C LEU A 136 9.18 -19.59 7.99
N ALA A 137 9.28 -18.36 8.50
CA ALA A 137 8.25 -17.32 8.37
C ALA A 137 8.32 -16.53 7.05
N LYS A 138 9.27 -16.86 6.17
CA LYS A 138 9.52 -16.17 4.89
C LYS A 138 9.24 -17.07 3.69
N VAL A 139 9.12 -16.43 2.53
CA VAL A 139 9.18 -17.08 1.22
C VAL A 139 10.64 -17.23 0.84
N LYS A 140 11.04 -18.41 0.38
CA LYS A 140 12.38 -18.67 -0.16
C LYS A 140 12.33 -18.66 -1.68
N VAL A 141 13.30 -18.02 -2.31
CA VAL A 141 13.43 -17.96 -3.77
C VAL A 141 14.83 -18.36 -4.19
N SER A 142 14.94 -19.20 -5.21
CA SER A 142 16.19 -19.50 -5.90
C SER A 142 16.01 -19.50 -7.40
N ALA A 143 17.07 -19.17 -8.13
CA ALA A 143 17.11 -19.18 -9.58
C ALA A 143 18.17 -20.17 -10.09
N THR A 144 17.83 -20.97 -11.09
CA THR A 144 18.75 -21.85 -11.82
C THR A 144 18.66 -21.57 -13.30
N TYR A 145 19.79 -21.69 -14.00
CA TYR A 145 19.90 -21.38 -15.42
C TYR A 145 20.50 -22.58 -16.15
N THR A 146 19.86 -23.04 -17.23
CA THR A 146 20.39 -24.14 -18.03
C THR A 146 21.66 -23.74 -18.79
N GLU A 147 22.46 -24.72 -19.21
CA GLU A 147 23.66 -24.45 -20.03
C GLU A 147 23.31 -23.80 -21.38
N SER A 148 22.16 -24.15 -21.96
CA SER A 148 21.64 -23.48 -23.16
C SER A 148 21.39 -22.00 -22.90
N PHE A 149 20.75 -21.66 -21.77
CA PHE A 149 20.49 -20.28 -21.37
C PHE A 149 21.79 -19.49 -21.20
N LYS A 150 22.77 -20.06 -20.47
CA LYS A 150 24.09 -19.44 -20.24
C LYS A 150 24.90 -19.22 -21.52
N LYS A 151 24.73 -20.08 -22.53
CA LYS A 151 25.37 -19.94 -23.85
C LYS A 151 24.68 -18.87 -24.70
N TYR A 152 23.36 -18.75 -24.62
CA TYR A 152 22.57 -17.83 -25.44
C TYR A 152 22.73 -16.36 -25.02
N PHE A 153 22.79 -16.10 -23.71
CA PHE A 153 22.97 -14.76 -23.16
C PHE A 153 24.41 -14.52 -22.70
N SER A 154 24.95 -13.32 -22.93
CA SER A 154 26.28 -12.93 -22.42
C SER A 154 26.21 -12.49 -20.96
N ASP A 155 25.11 -11.81 -20.60
CA ASP A 155 24.82 -11.35 -19.25
C ASP A 155 23.31 -11.42 -18.96
N TYR A 156 22.97 -11.60 -17.68
CA TYR A 156 21.59 -11.66 -17.22
C TYR A 156 21.50 -11.42 -15.72
N SER A 157 20.34 -10.94 -15.27
CA SER A 157 20.00 -10.88 -13.85
C SER A 157 18.51 -11.07 -13.63
N LEU A 158 18.16 -11.67 -12.49
CA LEU A 158 16.80 -11.72 -12.00
C LEU A 158 16.67 -10.74 -10.84
N LYS A 159 15.72 -9.81 -10.93
CA LYS A 159 15.29 -9.00 -9.79
C LYS A 159 13.98 -9.57 -9.26
N VAL A 160 13.90 -9.73 -7.95
CA VAL A 160 12.68 -10.13 -7.26
C VAL A 160 12.30 -9.00 -6.31
N ASN A 161 11.06 -8.55 -6.40
CA ASN A 161 10.54 -7.45 -5.60
C ASN A 161 9.36 -7.94 -4.77
N SER A 162 9.43 -7.79 -3.45
CA SER A 162 8.25 -7.89 -2.60
C SER A 162 7.56 -6.52 -2.52
N GLU A 163 6.24 -6.51 -2.50
CA GLU A 163 5.47 -5.26 -2.47
C GLU A 163 5.88 -4.35 -1.31
N GLY A 164 6.16 -3.07 -1.56
CA GLY A 164 6.56 -2.10 -0.55
C GLY A 164 8.04 -2.17 -0.11
N ASN A 165 8.86 -3.02 -0.74
CA ASN A 165 10.31 -3.04 -0.56
C ASN A 165 11.05 -2.72 -1.86
N SER A 166 12.37 -2.56 -1.77
CA SER A 166 13.24 -2.46 -2.94
C SER A 166 13.54 -3.83 -3.54
N PRO A 167 13.73 -3.94 -4.87
CA PRO A 167 14.03 -5.20 -5.52
C PRO A 167 15.40 -5.73 -5.12
N ILE A 168 15.51 -7.05 -4.96
CA ILE A 168 16.77 -7.75 -4.70
C ILE A 168 17.22 -8.43 -6.00
N GLN A 169 18.47 -8.17 -6.40
CA GLN A 169 19.03 -8.68 -7.64
C GLN A 169 19.85 -9.95 -7.41
N PHE A 170 19.45 -11.04 -8.06
CA PHE A 170 20.27 -12.20 -8.35
C PHE A 170 21.12 -11.89 -9.58
N ALA A 171 22.40 -11.62 -9.35
CA ALA A 171 23.37 -11.48 -10.43
C ALA A 171 23.61 -12.84 -11.12
N LYS A 172 24.21 -12.80 -12.31
CA LYS A 172 24.50 -13.98 -13.14
C LYS A 172 25.09 -15.19 -12.38
N GLU A 173 26.03 -14.93 -11.48
CA GLU A 173 26.76 -15.96 -10.72
C GLU A 173 26.17 -16.21 -9.32
N GLU A 174 25.05 -15.57 -8.99
CA GLU A 174 24.39 -15.75 -7.69
C GLU A 174 23.65 -17.09 -7.66
N THR A 175 24.00 -17.90 -6.67
CA THR A 175 23.47 -19.28 -6.49
C THR A 175 22.75 -19.46 -5.16
N ARG A 176 22.86 -18.49 -4.25
CA ARG A 176 22.23 -18.55 -2.93
C ARG A 176 20.74 -18.34 -3.05
N SER A 177 20.02 -18.89 -2.08
CA SER A 177 18.60 -18.56 -1.90
C SER A 177 18.45 -17.20 -1.24
N CYS A 178 17.41 -16.48 -1.64
CA CYS A 178 17.03 -15.21 -1.06
C CYS A 178 15.68 -15.37 -0.36
N TYR A 179 15.51 -14.66 0.77
CA TYR A 179 14.30 -14.75 1.58
C TYR A 179 13.54 -13.43 1.54
N PHE A 180 12.26 -13.54 1.20
CA PHE A 180 11.33 -12.43 1.06
C PHE A 180 10.19 -12.56 2.07
N LYS A 181 9.56 -11.45 2.44
CA LYS A 181 8.33 -11.53 3.21
C LYS A 181 7.22 -12.21 2.38
N PRO A 182 6.27 -12.91 3.01
CA PRO A 182 5.07 -13.41 2.34
C PRO A 182 4.23 -12.30 1.72
N GLY A 183 3.45 -12.63 0.69
CA GLY A 183 2.62 -11.70 -0.06
C GLY A 183 3.03 -11.59 -1.52
N LYS A 184 2.82 -10.41 -2.12
CA LYS A 184 3.02 -10.21 -3.55
C LYS A 184 4.51 -10.15 -3.92
N LEU A 185 4.93 -11.00 -4.86
CA LEU A 185 6.26 -11.02 -5.46
C LEU A 185 6.19 -10.73 -6.96
N THR A 186 7.06 -9.84 -7.43
CA THR A 186 7.21 -9.50 -8.84
C THR A 186 8.61 -9.85 -9.32
N LEU A 187 8.71 -10.57 -10.43
CA LEU A 187 9.98 -10.97 -11.05
C LEU A 187 10.27 -10.12 -12.28
N THR A 188 11.48 -9.54 -12.33
CA THR A 188 12.00 -8.83 -13.49
C THR A 188 13.27 -9.48 -13.99
N LEU A 189 13.25 -9.99 -15.22
CA LEU A 189 14.38 -10.64 -15.88
C LEU A 189 15.05 -9.64 -16.84
N ASN A 190 16.33 -9.35 -16.60
CA ASN A 190 17.16 -8.54 -17.49
C ASN A 190 18.08 -9.46 -18.28
N LEU A 191 18.13 -9.28 -19.60
CA LEU A 191 18.86 -10.14 -20.52
C LEU A 191 19.74 -9.28 -21.44
N THR A 192 20.99 -9.71 -21.62
CA THR A 192 21.89 -9.23 -22.67
C THR A 192 22.18 -10.37 -23.61
N LYS A 193 21.76 -10.25 -24.86
CA LYS A 193 22.03 -11.26 -25.88
C LYS A 193 23.52 -11.31 -26.19
N ARG A 194 24.06 -12.52 -26.34
CA ARG A 194 25.49 -12.68 -26.66
C ARG A 194 25.83 -12.15 -28.04
N ASP A 195 24.94 -12.38 -29.00
CA ASP A 195 25.04 -11.83 -30.34
C ASP A 195 24.44 -10.42 -30.39
N GLY A 196 25.19 -9.46 -30.95
CA GLY A 196 24.77 -8.07 -31.09
C GLY A 196 24.63 -7.23 -29.81
N GLY A 197 24.80 -7.83 -28.62
CA GLY A 197 24.79 -7.11 -27.34
C GLY A 197 23.45 -6.47 -26.96
N VAL A 198 22.35 -6.89 -27.58
CA VAL A 198 21.03 -6.29 -27.36
C VAL A 198 20.56 -6.57 -25.93
N GLN A 199 20.11 -5.52 -25.25
CA GLN A 199 19.62 -5.60 -23.88
C GLN A 199 18.10 -5.43 -23.83
N SER A 200 17.44 -6.20 -22.96
CA SER A 200 16.02 -6.03 -22.68
C SER A 200 15.66 -6.45 -21.26
N SER A 201 14.55 -5.90 -20.76
CA SER A 201 14.02 -6.17 -19.44
C SER A 201 12.56 -6.61 -19.55
N TYR A 202 12.20 -7.66 -18.82
CA TYR A 202 10.90 -8.31 -18.87
C TYR A 202 10.36 -8.52 -17.46
N GLN A 203 9.04 -8.40 -17.26
CA GLN A 203 8.35 -8.74 -16.02
C GLN A 203 7.34 -9.88 -16.27
N PRO A 204 7.82 -11.12 -16.43
CA PRO A 204 7.01 -12.25 -16.91
C PRO A 204 6.09 -12.85 -15.85
N ILE A 205 6.42 -12.69 -14.56
CA ILE A 205 5.77 -13.40 -13.45
C ILE A 205 5.44 -12.41 -12.33
N VAL A 206 4.22 -12.49 -11.85
CA VAL A 206 3.71 -11.86 -10.62
C VAL A 206 3.03 -12.97 -9.82
N ILE A 207 3.45 -13.15 -8.57
CA ILE A 207 2.82 -14.08 -7.63
C ILE A 207 2.11 -13.22 -6.59
N ASP A 208 0.78 -13.16 -6.63
CA ASP A 208 0.02 -12.25 -5.76
C ASP A 208 0.05 -12.65 -4.28
N ASN A 209 0.15 -13.95 -3.98
CA ASN A 209 0.11 -14.45 -2.61
C ASN A 209 1.12 -15.58 -2.37
N ALA A 210 2.41 -15.21 -2.36
CA ALA A 210 3.49 -16.12 -1.97
C ALA A 210 3.41 -16.42 -0.47
N LEU A 211 3.35 -17.70 -0.11
CA LEU A 211 3.15 -18.14 1.27
C LEU A 211 4.48 -18.31 2.03
N ALA A 212 4.45 -18.12 3.35
CA ALA A 212 5.56 -18.52 4.21
C ALA A 212 5.84 -20.03 4.06
N GLN A 213 7.06 -20.46 4.32
CA GLN A 213 7.51 -21.87 4.16
C GLN A 213 7.46 -22.39 2.71
N HIS A 214 7.28 -21.50 1.74
CA HIS A 214 7.30 -21.86 0.32
C HIS A 214 8.67 -21.64 -0.29
N HIS A 215 9.13 -22.56 -1.14
CA HIS A 215 10.37 -22.37 -1.92
C HIS A 215 10.07 -22.31 -3.41
N TYR A 216 10.02 -21.09 -3.96
CA TYR A 216 9.95 -20.88 -5.40
C TYR A 216 11.31 -21.10 -6.05
N LYS A 217 11.45 -22.22 -6.78
CA LYS A 217 12.65 -22.59 -7.55
C LYS A 217 12.42 -22.25 -9.03
N PHE A 218 12.85 -21.08 -9.46
CA PHE A 218 12.73 -20.66 -10.86
C PHE A 218 13.86 -21.26 -11.70
N ASN A 219 13.51 -22.08 -12.67
CA ASN A 219 14.42 -22.63 -13.64
C ASN A 219 14.23 -21.94 -15.01
N PHE A 220 15.30 -21.30 -15.48
CA PHE A 220 15.35 -20.54 -16.72
C PHE A 220 16.06 -21.36 -17.81
N ASP A 221 15.32 -21.67 -18.87
CA ASP A 221 15.82 -22.34 -20.06
C ASP A 221 15.58 -21.48 -21.31
N VAL A 222 16.28 -21.78 -22.41
CA VAL A 222 16.05 -21.13 -23.70
C VAL A 222 16.01 -22.15 -24.82
N ASN A 223 14.96 -22.09 -25.63
CA ASN A 223 14.92 -22.73 -26.92
C ASN A 223 15.55 -21.80 -27.95
N ALA A 224 16.81 -22.05 -28.30
CA ALA A 224 17.54 -21.23 -29.26
C ALA A 224 16.92 -21.26 -30.67
N GLY A 225 16.23 -22.35 -31.05
CA GLY A 225 15.62 -22.50 -32.37
C GLY A 225 14.40 -21.60 -32.57
N SER A 226 13.61 -21.38 -31.51
CA SER A 226 12.45 -20.49 -31.51
C SER A 226 12.72 -19.13 -30.86
N ALA A 227 13.94 -18.90 -30.36
CA ALA A 227 14.30 -17.73 -29.54
C ALA A 227 13.29 -17.47 -28.41
N THR A 228 12.97 -18.51 -27.63
CA THR A 228 12.00 -18.44 -26.54
C THR A 228 12.66 -18.82 -25.22
N VAL A 229 12.53 -17.96 -24.21
CA VAL A 229 12.91 -18.28 -22.82
C VAL A 229 11.72 -18.96 -22.13
N ASN A 230 11.96 -20.11 -21.52
CA ASN A 230 11.00 -20.82 -20.68
C ASN A 230 11.39 -20.65 -19.22
N ILE A 231 10.45 -20.21 -18.39
CA ILE A 231 10.63 -20.03 -16.95
C ILE A 231 9.69 -21.00 -16.25
N THR A 232 10.27 -21.97 -15.57
CA THR A 232 9.56 -23.08 -14.94
C THR A 232 9.71 -23.01 -13.43
N PHE A 233 8.62 -23.17 -12.69
CA PHE A 233 8.64 -23.26 -11.24
C PHE A 233 7.43 -24.04 -10.75
N THR A 234 7.49 -24.54 -9.51
CA THR A 234 6.35 -25.16 -8.85
C THR A 234 5.63 -24.12 -8.01
N ASP A 235 4.34 -23.94 -8.27
CA ASP A 235 3.44 -23.20 -7.40
C ASP A 235 2.55 -24.19 -6.65
N ARG A 236 2.90 -24.44 -5.40
CA ARG A 236 2.23 -25.44 -4.53
C ARG A 236 2.43 -26.85 -5.09
N THR A 237 1.45 -27.35 -5.82
CA THR A 237 1.49 -28.71 -6.37
C THR A 237 1.64 -28.72 -7.89
N GLU A 238 1.60 -27.56 -8.54
CA GLU A 238 1.54 -27.46 -10.00
C GLU A 238 2.83 -26.87 -10.56
N THR A 239 3.39 -27.54 -11.57
CA THR A 239 4.49 -26.98 -12.35
C THR A 239 3.93 -26.00 -13.37
N VAL A 240 4.30 -24.73 -13.23
CA VAL A 240 3.89 -23.64 -14.12
C VAL A 240 5.05 -23.30 -15.05
N THR A 241 4.72 -23.00 -16.32
CA THR A 241 5.69 -22.54 -17.32
C THR A 241 5.25 -21.20 -17.90
N HIS A 242 6.10 -20.18 -17.78
CA HIS A 242 5.94 -18.90 -18.48
C HIS A 242 6.94 -18.80 -19.62
N THR A 243 6.55 -18.13 -20.71
CA THR A 243 7.40 -17.97 -21.90
C THR A 243 7.62 -16.51 -22.27
N ILE A 244 8.81 -16.18 -22.77
CA ILE A 244 9.15 -14.86 -23.29
C ILE A 244 9.81 -15.03 -24.67
N ASP A 245 9.37 -14.24 -25.66
CA ASP A 245 10.04 -14.11 -26.95
C ASP A 245 11.29 -13.22 -26.81
N VAL A 246 12.46 -13.76 -27.18
CA VAL A 246 13.76 -13.11 -27.14
C VAL A 246 14.44 -13.04 -28.50
N SER A 247 13.66 -13.07 -29.58
CA SER A 247 14.15 -12.78 -30.93
C SER A 247 14.73 -11.36 -31.03
N ASP A 248 15.63 -11.12 -32.01
CA ASP A 248 16.30 -9.81 -32.13
C ASP A 248 15.31 -8.66 -32.35
N GLY A 249 14.22 -8.94 -33.08
CA GLY A 249 13.15 -7.98 -33.29
C GLY A 249 12.48 -7.59 -31.98
N THR A 250 12.03 -8.57 -31.17
CA THR A 250 11.29 -8.31 -29.94
C THR A 250 12.16 -7.67 -28.86
N MET A 251 13.42 -8.10 -28.71
CA MET A 251 14.34 -7.50 -27.74
C MET A 251 14.60 -6.01 -28.00
N ARG A 252 14.59 -5.57 -29.27
CA ARG A 252 14.82 -4.17 -29.67
C ARG A 252 13.58 -3.27 -29.59
N ILE A 253 12.39 -3.84 -29.37
CA ILE A 253 11.18 -3.02 -29.19
C ILE A 253 11.28 -2.31 -27.84
N ASP A 254 11.14 -0.98 -27.85
CA ASP A 254 11.11 -0.19 -26.62
C ASP A 254 9.93 -0.60 -25.73
N PRO A 255 10.10 -0.56 -24.40
CA PRO A 255 8.99 -0.79 -23.47
C PRO A 255 7.87 0.23 -23.68
N PRO A 256 6.66 -0.05 -23.16
CA PRO A 256 5.60 0.94 -23.18
C PRO A 256 6.04 2.22 -22.47
N PHE A 257 5.51 3.36 -22.92
CA PHE A 257 5.79 4.65 -22.30
C PHE A 257 4.59 5.57 -22.41
N PHE A 258 4.59 6.59 -21.55
CA PHE A 258 3.55 7.61 -21.52
C PHE A 258 4.10 8.95 -21.98
N ILE A 259 3.28 9.71 -22.70
CA ILE A 259 3.49 11.13 -23.00
C ILE A 259 2.47 11.90 -22.18
N LEU A 260 2.93 12.83 -21.35
CA LEU A 260 2.09 13.59 -20.42
C LEU A 260 1.67 14.92 -21.05
N ASN A 261 0.44 15.34 -20.79
CA ASN A 261 -0.08 16.63 -21.20
C ASN A 261 -0.71 17.33 -19.99
N GLY A 262 -0.27 18.57 -19.73
CA GLY A 262 -0.78 19.41 -18.64
C GLY A 262 -0.20 19.14 -17.25
N PHE A 263 0.74 18.20 -17.09
CA PHE A 263 1.42 17.97 -15.82
C PHE A 263 2.81 17.36 -15.99
N THR A 264 3.62 17.44 -14.92
CA THR A 264 4.91 16.75 -14.80
C THR A 264 4.77 15.62 -13.78
N SER A 265 5.29 14.44 -14.10
CA SER A 265 5.20 13.27 -13.21
C SER A 265 5.77 13.58 -11.83
N ASN A 266 5.05 13.19 -10.77
CA ASN A 266 5.43 13.34 -9.36
C ASN A 266 5.62 14.80 -8.89
N THR A 267 5.17 15.78 -9.66
CA THR A 267 5.08 17.19 -9.23
C THR A 267 3.62 17.50 -8.89
N ALA A 268 3.38 17.96 -7.66
CA ALA A 268 2.04 18.30 -7.21
C ALA A 268 1.47 19.52 -7.96
N LEU A 269 0.21 19.41 -8.39
CA LEU A 269 -0.58 20.53 -8.90
C LEU A 269 -1.52 21.03 -7.81
N ASP A 270 -1.44 22.32 -7.51
CA ASP A 270 -2.33 22.98 -6.56
C ASP A 270 -3.67 23.30 -7.25
N ILE A 271 -4.74 22.66 -6.80
CA ILE A 271 -6.08 22.87 -7.35
C ILE A 271 -7.06 23.07 -6.22
N LYS A 272 -7.86 24.14 -6.28
CA LYS A 272 -8.92 24.39 -5.30
C LYS A 272 -10.05 23.37 -5.47
N GLU A 273 -10.50 22.79 -4.36
CA GLU A 273 -11.57 21.80 -4.37
C GLU A 273 -12.85 22.37 -5.00
N GLY A 274 -13.53 21.54 -5.81
CA GLY A 274 -14.74 21.95 -6.53
C GLY A 274 -14.52 22.85 -7.75
N LYS A 275 -13.27 23.18 -8.11
CA LYS A 275 -12.95 23.81 -9.40
C LYS A 275 -12.67 22.76 -10.47
N GLU A 276 -13.02 23.10 -11.71
CA GLU A 276 -12.58 22.38 -12.90
C GLU A 276 -11.09 22.65 -13.14
N ALA A 277 -10.39 21.69 -13.75
CA ALA A 277 -9.04 21.92 -14.24
C ALA A 277 -9.08 22.95 -15.38
N ASP A 278 -8.15 23.90 -15.35
CA ASP A 278 -8.01 25.00 -16.31
C ASP A 278 -7.36 24.56 -17.63
N HIS A 279 -6.68 23.41 -17.64
CA HIS A 279 -6.13 22.75 -18.81
C HIS A 279 -6.31 21.23 -18.74
N SER A 280 -6.09 20.57 -19.87
CA SER A 280 -6.20 19.11 -19.95
C SER A 280 -5.12 18.43 -19.12
N LEU A 281 -5.53 17.52 -18.24
CA LEU A 281 -4.66 16.64 -17.46
C LEU A 281 -4.79 15.22 -18.01
N SER A 282 -4.02 14.95 -19.07
CA SER A 282 -4.15 13.72 -19.84
C SER A 282 -2.81 13.10 -20.16
N LEU A 283 -2.84 11.84 -20.55
CA LEU A 283 -1.66 11.10 -20.94
C LEU A 283 -1.96 10.13 -22.07
N TYR A 284 -0.98 10.01 -22.95
CA TYR A 284 -1.00 9.12 -24.10
C TYR A 284 -0.05 7.95 -23.84
N LEU A 285 -0.58 6.74 -23.80
CA LEU A 285 0.17 5.50 -23.68
C LEU A 285 0.51 4.96 -25.07
N ASN A 286 1.77 4.62 -25.28
CA ASN A 286 2.23 3.88 -26.46
C ASN A 286 2.89 2.57 -26.03
N ALA A 287 2.37 1.45 -26.51
CA ALA A 287 2.91 0.11 -26.34
C ALA A 287 2.98 -0.55 -27.73
N ARG A 288 4.12 -0.47 -28.42
CA ARG A 288 4.25 -0.94 -29.82
C ARG A 288 3.88 -2.41 -30.01
N SER A 289 4.13 -3.23 -28.99
CA SER A 289 3.81 -4.66 -28.97
C SER A 289 2.35 -4.98 -28.63
N GLY A 290 1.54 -3.96 -28.35
CA GLY A 290 0.20 -4.09 -27.81
C GLY A 290 0.19 -4.01 -26.29
N ILE A 291 -0.83 -3.35 -25.74
CA ILE A 291 -1.09 -3.20 -24.31
C ILE A 291 -1.59 -4.54 -23.77
N GLU A 292 -0.97 -5.01 -22.70
CA GLU A 292 -1.45 -6.16 -21.92
C GLU A 292 -2.19 -5.67 -20.68
N GLU A 293 -1.50 -4.86 -19.87
CA GLU A 293 -1.97 -4.30 -18.60
C GLU A 293 -1.72 -2.78 -18.56
N CYS A 294 -2.59 -2.03 -17.90
CA CYS A 294 -2.40 -0.63 -17.55
C CYS A 294 -2.95 -0.39 -16.14
N ILE A 295 -2.10 -0.62 -15.16
CA ILE A 295 -2.46 -0.56 -13.75
C ILE A 295 -2.51 0.89 -13.28
N LEU A 296 -3.66 1.28 -12.75
CA LEU A 296 -3.87 2.52 -12.01
C LEU A 296 -3.93 2.21 -10.51
N THR A 297 -3.01 2.80 -9.76
CA THR A 297 -3.04 2.81 -8.28
C THR A 297 -3.40 4.23 -7.82
N THR A 298 -4.45 4.35 -7.02
CA THR A 298 -4.96 5.64 -6.52
C THR A 298 -4.76 5.73 -5.01
N SER A 299 -4.11 6.79 -4.56
CA SER A 299 -4.10 7.22 -3.17
C SER A 299 -4.92 8.51 -3.07
N SER A 300 -6.19 8.40 -2.67
CA SER A 300 -7.07 9.56 -2.44
C SER A 300 -8.22 9.15 -1.54
N SER A 301 -8.19 9.52 -0.26
CA SER A 301 -9.29 9.23 0.69
C SER A 301 -10.61 9.80 0.18
N SER A 302 -10.55 10.98 -0.45
CA SER A 302 -11.70 11.65 -1.05
C SER A 302 -12.40 10.78 -2.09
N LEU A 303 -11.66 10.26 -3.09
CA LEU A 303 -12.26 9.48 -4.17
C LEU A 303 -12.61 8.06 -3.70
N ILE A 304 -11.74 7.42 -2.92
CA ILE A 304 -11.95 6.04 -2.45
C ILE A 304 -13.21 5.94 -1.60
N SER A 305 -13.48 6.92 -0.72
CA SER A 305 -14.73 6.98 0.05
C SER A 305 -15.99 7.13 -0.81
N GLN A 306 -15.86 7.58 -2.08
CA GLN A 306 -16.95 7.68 -3.05
C GLN A 306 -17.12 6.40 -3.89
N GLY A 307 -16.25 5.41 -3.72
CA GLY A 307 -16.29 4.15 -4.46
C GLY A 307 -15.27 4.05 -5.58
N TRP A 308 -14.43 5.07 -5.80
CA TRP A 308 -13.30 4.97 -6.74
C TRP A 308 -12.33 3.85 -6.29
N PRO A 309 -11.87 2.98 -7.20
CA PRO A 309 -10.99 1.88 -6.83
C PRO A 309 -9.58 2.37 -6.46
N ALA A 310 -9.02 1.87 -5.36
CA ALA A 310 -7.63 2.13 -4.99
C ALA A 310 -6.63 1.45 -5.95
N TYR A 311 -7.04 0.36 -6.60
CA TYR A 311 -6.23 -0.41 -7.55
C TYR A 311 -7.14 -0.97 -8.65
N ILE A 312 -6.77 -0.76 -9.92
CA ILE A 312 -7.53 -1.28 -11.07
C ILE A 312 -6.64 -1.43 -12.31
N ASP A 313 -6.87 -2.48 -13.11
CA ASP A 313 -6.30 -2.59 -14.46
C ASP A 313 -7.22 -1.91 -15.47
N LEU A 314 -6.79 -0.80 -16.05
CA LEU A 314 -7.53 -0.08 -17.08
C LEU A 314 -7.55 -0.84 -18.42
N ALA A 315 -6.62 -1.77 -18.64
CA ALA A 315 -6.59 -2.61 -19.83
C ALA A 315 -7.59 -3.77 -19.75
N ASP A 316 -8.08 -4.14 -18.57
CA ASP A 316 -9.08 -5.19 -18.37
C ASP A 316 -10.20 -4.72 -17.44
N LEU A 317 -11.14 -3.97 -18.01
CA LEU A 317 -12.26 -3.37 -17.30
C LEU A 317 -13.57 -4.07 -17.64
N SER A 318 -14.32 -4.45 -16.61
CA SER A 318 -15.75 -4.76 -16.77
C SER A 318 -16.55 -3.50 -17.11
N THR A 319 -17.71 -3.67 -17.74
CA THR A 319 -18.60 -2.56 -18.12
C THR A 319 -18.99 -1.69 -16.93
N ASP A 320 -19.31 -2.30 -15.79
CA ASP A 320 -19.72 -1.58 -14.57
C ASP A 320 -18.58 -0.73 -14.01
N LYS A 321 -17.34 -1.25 -14.03
CA LYS A 321 -16.17 -0.50 -13.57
C LYS A 321 -15.83 0.66 -14.50
N LEU A 322 -15.96 0.47 -15.81
CA LEU A 322 -15.79 1.55 -16.78
C LEU A 322 -16.82 2.67 -16.56
N GLN A 323 -18.11 2.32 -16.41
CA GLN A 323 -19.17 3.30 -16.14
C GLN A 323 -18.96 4.03 -14.83
N LEU A 324 -18.51 3.34 -13.78
CA LEU A 324 -18.16 3.95 -12.50
C LEU A 324 -17.05 5.00 -12.69
N LEU A 325 -15.93 4.64 -13.32
CA LEU A 325 -14.83 5.58 -13.56
C LEU A 325 -15.26 6.78 -14.43
N GLN A 326 -16.10 6.54 -15.44
CA GLN A 326 -16.68 7.58 -16.29
C GLN A 326 -17.65 8.50 -15.53
N SER A 327 -18.35 7.99 -14.52
CA SER A 327 -19.22 8.81 -13.65
C SER A 327 -18.44 9.80 -12.78
N PHE A 328 -17.15 9.50 -12.53
CA PHE A 328 -16.18 10.42 -11.93
C PHE A 328 -15.42 11.24 -12.99
N GLY A 329 -15.82 11.20 -14.26
CA GLY A 329 -15.22 12.01 -15.32
C GLY A 329 -13.96 11.44 -15.97
N LEU A 330 -13.47 10.26 -15.58
CA LEU A 330 -12.32 9.65 -16.24
C LEU A 330 -12.67 9.26 -17.69
N GLN A 331 -11.92 9.76 -18.66
CA GLN A 331 -12.10 9.38 -20.06
C GLN A 331 -10.98 8.47 -20.53
N LEU A 332 -11.36 7.36 -21.16
CA LEU A 332 -10.46 6.33 -21.67
C LEU A 332 -10.71 6.12 -23.16
N LYS A 333 -9.65 6.08 -23.96
CA LYS A 333 -9.66 5.66 -25.37
C LYS A 333 -8.54 4.65 -25.60
N GLY A 334 -8.79 3.59 -26.37
CA GLY A 334 -7.78 2.56 -26.65
C GLY A 334 -7.44 1.64 -25.46
N LEU A 335 -8.35 1.53 -24.48
CA LEU A 335 -8.25 0.65 -23.30
C LEU A 335 -9.55 -0.16 -23.13
N GLY A 336 -9.56 -1.08 -22.17
CA GLY A 336 -10.64 -2.05 -21.98
C GLY A 336 -10.86 -2.92 -23.23
N ALA A 337 -12.11 -3.06 -23.67
CA ALA A 337 -12.48 -3.86 -24.84
C ALA A 337 -11.80 -3.40 -26.16
N ASN A 338 -11.36 -2.14 -26.24
CA ASN A 338 -10.73 -1.57 -27.43
C ASN A 338 -9.20 -1.46 -27.33
N LYS A 339 -8.56 -2.21 -26.41
CA LYS A 339 -7.11 -2.14 -26.25
C LYS A 339 -6.38 -2.68 -27.48
N ASP A 340 -5.44 -1.89 -27.97
CA ASP A 340 -4.47 -2.32 -28.99
C ASP A 340 -3.08 -1.80 -28.59
N LYS A 341 -2.50 -0.85 -29.33
CA LYS A 341 -1.12 -0.37 -29.10
C LYS A 341 -1.04 1.01 -28.47
N ILE A 342 -2.13 1.77 -28.52
CA ILE A 342 -2.15 3.16 -28.08
C ILE A 342 -3.39 3.42 -27.24
N ALA A 343 -3.26 4.30 -26.26
CA ALA A 343 -4.38 4.72 -25.44
C ALA A 343 -4.26 6.16 -24.97
N THR A 344 -5.39 6.76 -24.63
CA THR A 344 -5.46 8.04 -23.93
C THR A 344 -6.23 7.86 -22.64
N ILE A 345 -5.68 8.42 -21.57
CA ILE A 345 -6.30 8.47 -20.24
C ILE A 345 -6.38 9.96 -19.87
N ASP A 346 -7.57 10.44 -19.56
CA ASP A 346 -7.82 11.85 -19.26
C ASP A 346 -8.48 12.00 -17.89
N PHE A 347 -7.78 12.66 -16.97
CA PHE A 347 -8.19 12.94 -15.60
C PHE A 347 -8.79 14.34 -15.43
N THR A 348 -8.90 15.15 -16.48
CA THR A 348 -9.35 16.56 -16.41
C THR A 348 -10.66 16.68 -15.65
N ASN A 349 -11.64 15.82 -15.95
CA ASN A 349 -12.96 15.85 -15.32
C ASN A 349 -13.03 15.01 -14.03
N VAL A 350 -11.93 14.38 -13.61
CA VAL A 350 -11.82 13.72 -12.29
C VAL A 350 -11.53 14.74 -11.21
N ILE A 351 -10.83 15.83 -11.55
CA ILE A 351 -10.41 16.88 -10.62
C ILE A 351 -11.56 17.45 -9.76
N PRO A 352 -12.75 17.78 -10.31
CA PRO A 352 -13.86 18.29 -9.50
C PRO A 352 -14.35 17.34 -8.41
N HIS A 353 -14.05 16.04 -8.50
CA HIS A 353 -14.45 15.02 -7.52
C HIS A 353 -13.42 14.84 -6.39
N ILE A 354 -12.27 15.53 -6.45
CA ILE A 354 -11.21 15.48 -5.45
C ILE A 354 -11.42 16.62 -4.43
N GLU A 355 -11.72 16.25 -3.20
CA GLU A 355 -11.93 17.20 -2.12
C GLU A 355 -10.69 17.41 -1.26
N TYR A 356 -10.69 18.53 -0.54
CA TYR A 356 -9.64 18.85 0.42
C TYR A 356 -9.66 17.87 1.60
N ASP A 357 -8.53 17.20 1.82
CA ASP A 357 -8.30 16.25 2.91
C ASP A 357 -7.09 16.68 3.77
N ASN A 358 -7.19 17.86 4.39
CA ASN A 358 -6.17 18.39 5.33
C ASN A 358 -4.74 18.41 4.78
N GLY A 359 -4.58 18.66 3.47
CA GLY A 359 -3.27 18.72 2.81
C GLY A 359 -2.67 17.35 2.42
N VAL A 360 -3.43 16.25 2.54
CA VAL A 360 -3.02 14.96 2.00
C VAL A 360 -3.12 14.97 0.47
N LEU A 361 -2.03 14.66 -0.20
CA LEU A 361 -1.97 14.58 -1.67
C LEU A 361 -2.83 13.45 -2.20
N SER A 362 -3.60 13.74 -3.26
CA SER A 362 -4.20 12.71 -4.10
C SER A 362 -3.23 12.32 -5.20
N THR A 363 -2.90 11.03 -5.33
CA THR A 363 -1.98 10.55 -6.36
C THR A 363 -2.60 9.45 -7.22
N PHE A 364 -2.31 9.51 -8.52
CA PHE A 364 -2.70 8.53 -9.52
C PHE A 364 -1.43 8.00 -10.17
N LYS A 365 -1.05 6.78 -9.81
CA LYS A 365 0.15 6.11 -10.30
C LYS A 365 -0.22 5.14 -11.40
N LEU A 366 0.47 5.24 -12.54
CA LEU A 366 0.24 4.44 -13.73
C LEU A 366 1.48 3.63 -14.11
N VAL A 367 1.25 2.34 -14.34
CA VAL A 367 2.23 1.37 -14.83
C VAL A 367 1.60 0.59 -15.97
N ALA A 368 2.25 0.55 -17.13
CA ALA A 368 1.80 -0.19 -18.29
C ALA A 368 2.75 -1.34 -18.59
N LYS A 369 2.16 -2.48 -18.98
CA LYS A 369 2.88 -3.66 -19.48
C LYS A 369 2.41 -3.98 -20.88
N ASP A 370 3.33 -4.26 -21.78
CA ASP A 370 3.03 -4.71 -23.13
C ASP A 370 2.93 -6.25 -23.22
N LYS A 371 2.45 -6.75 -24.36
CA LYS A 371 2.31 -8.21 -24.60
C LYS A 371 3.64 -8.97 -24.63
N LEU A 372 4.78 -8.28 -24.74
CA LEU A 372 6.11 -8.87 -24.60
C LEU A 372 6.55 -8.95 -23.13
N LYS A 373 5.69 -8.57 -22.19
CA LYS A 373 5.97 -8.47 -20.75
C LYS A 373 6.95 -7.35 -20.39
N LYS A 374 7.14 -6.35 -21.25
CA LYS A 374 7.97 -5.18 -20.93
C LYS A 374 7.13 -4.16 -20.21
N VAL A 375 7.72 -3.53 -19.19
CA VAL A 375 7.06 -2.51 -18.36
C VAL A 375 7.71 -1.16 -18.59
N ASN A 376 6.94 -0.07 -18.49
CA ASN A 376 7.47 1.28 -18.60
C ASN A 376 8.58 1.52 -17.57
N LYS A 377 9.64 2.23 -17.99
CA LYS A 377 10.86 2.39 -17.19
C LYS A 377 10.62 3.06 -15.85
N GLU A 378 9.78 4.10 -15.86
CA GLU A 378 9.43 4.89 -14.69
C GLU A 378 7.92 4.96 -14.60
N GLU A 379 7.41 4.78 -13.38
CA GLU A 379 6.01 5.02 -13.07
C GLU A 379 5.62 6.47 -13.32
N VAL A 380 4.42 6.67 -13.86
CA VAL A 380 3.85 8.01 -14.04
C VAL A 380 2.96 8.31 -12.86
N ILE A 381 3.15 9.47 -12.23
CA ILE A 381 2.37 9.90 -11.08
C ILE A 381 1.76 11.26 -11.39
N LEU A 382 0.43 11.32 -11.51
CA LEU A 382 -0.29 12.59 -11.40
C LEU A 382 -0.54 12.86 -9.92
N ALA A 383 -0.02 13.96 -9.40
CA ALA A 383 -0.18 14.36 -8.00
C ALA A 383 -1.01 15.65 -7.94
N ILE A 384 -2.09 15.63 -7.15
CA ILE A 384 -2.99 16.76 -6.94
C ILE A 384 -2.96 17.14 -5.47
N ASN A 385 -2.56 18.37 -5.20
CA ASN A 385 -2.73 19.02 -3.92
C ASN A 385 -4.06 19.78 -3.95
N SER A 386 -5.10 19.15 -3.40
CA SER A 386 -6.38 19.84 -3.27
C SER A 386 -6.25 20.93 -2.21
N LEU A 387 -6.64 22.16 -2.54
CA LEU A 387 -6.67 23.30 -1.63
C LEU A 387 -8.10 23.54 -1.15
N SER A 388 -8.26 23.94 0.11
CA SER A 388 -9.59 24.25 0.64
C SER A 388 -10.24 25.40 -0.13
N ASN A 389 -11.54 25.27 -0.39
CA ASN A 389 -12.36 26.36 -0.94
C ASN A 389 -12.90 27.30 0.14
N GLN A 390 -12.44 27.17 1.39
CA GLN A 390 -12.83 28.00 2.53
C GLN A 390 -14.33 28.00 2.85
N PHE A 391 -15.07 26.97 2.41
CA PHE A 391 -16.52 26.89 2.64
C PHE A 391 -16.86 27.03 4.13
N ALA A 392 -17.55 28.12 4.46
CA ALA A 392 -18.05 28.40 5.80
C ALA A 392 -19.37 29.18 5.71
N VAL A 393 -20.25 28.98 6.68
CA VAL A 393 -21.52 29.71 6.76
C VAL A 393 -21.54 30.46 8.08
N VAL A 394 -21.74 31.77 8.00
CA VAL A 394 -21.92 32.61 9.20
C VAL A 394 -23.23 32.21 9.86
N SER A 395 -23.20 32.00 11.18
CA SER A 395 -24.41 31.68 11.95
C SER A 395 -25.40 32.83 11.84
N PRO A 396 -26.63 32.59 11.34
CA PRO A 396 -27.60 33.66 11.17
C PRO A 396 -28.27 34.05 12.49
N GLU A 397 -28.83 35.25 12.51
CA GLU A 397 -29.72 35.69 13.60
C GLU A 397 -31.06 34.92 13.58
N ALA A 398 -31.79 35.00 14.70
CA ALA A 398 -33.10 34.37 14.81
C ALA A 398 -34.12 35.03 13.86
N LEU A 399 -34.89 34.20 13.17
CA LEU A 399 -35.92 34.64 12.24
C LEU A 399 -37.20 35.06 12.98
N PRO A 400 -37.88 36.12 12.55
CA PRO A 400 -39.25 36.38 12.98
C PRO A 400 -40.19 35.24 12.60
N SER A 401 -41.10 34.86 13.50
CA SER A 401 -42.18 33.93 13.17
C SER A 401 -42.98 34.38 11.94
N GLY A 402 -43.16 33.47 10.98
CA GLY A 402 -43.85 33.72 9.72
C GLY A 402 -42.94 34.05 8.53
N SER A 403 -41.61 34.07 8.72
CA SER A 403 -40.63 34.35 7.66
C SER A 403 -40.72 33.35 6.50
N THR A 404 -40.55 33.85 5.27
CA THR A 404 -40.58 33.06 4.02
C THR A 404 -39.22 32.94 3.34
N TYR A 405 -38.19 33.59 3.87
CA TYR A 405 -36.81 33.45 3.42
C TYR A 405 -35.84 33.77 4.56
N ILE A 406 -34.57 33.45 4.35
CA ILE A 406 -33.43 33.90 5.15
C ILE A 406 -32.29 34.32 4.24
N ASP A 407 -31.59 35.38 4.61
CA ASP A 407 -30.35 35.79 3.96
C ASP A 407 -29.16 35.27 4.78
N LEU A 408 -28.21 34.62 4.11
CA LEU A 408 -27.04 34.00 4.72
C LEU A 408 -25.76 34.58 4.12
N VAL A 409 -24.72 34.69 4.95
CA VAL A 409 -23.36 35.00 4.51
C VAL A 409 -22.57 33.70 4.43
N VAL A 410 -22.06 33.39 3.26
CA VAL A 410 -21.28 32.18 2.97
C VAL A 410 -19.91 32.59 2.45
N THR A 411 -18.85 32.13 3.09
CA THR A 411 -17.49 32.20 2.56
C THR A 411 -17.26 31.01 1.65
N LEU A 412 -16.85 31.24 0.40
CA LEU A 412 -16.54 30.22 -0.60
C LEU A 412 -15.61 30.79 -1.68
N ASP A 413 -14.38 30.28 -1.81
CA ASP A 413 -13.52 30.49 -2.99
C ASP A 413 -13.98 29.56 -4.13
N GLY A 414 -15.07 29.92 -4.78
CA GLY A 414 -15.71 29.08 -5.80
C GLY A 414 -16.91 29.75 -6.47
N LYS A 415 -17.69 28.97 -7.21
CA LYS A 415 -18.92 29.45 -7.86
C LYS A 415 -20.07 29.40 -6.83
N PRO A 416 -20.70 30.53 -6.45
CA PRO A 416 -21.78 30.52 -5.45
C PRO A 416 -23.02 29.72 -5.88
N GLU A 417 -23.19 29.48 -7.18
CA GLU A 417 -24.25 28.65 -7.77
C GLU A 417 -24.22 27.19 -7.29
N THR A 418 -23.08 26.72 -6.76
CA THR A 418 -22.94 25.37 -6.22
C THR A 418 -23.48 25.23 -4.79
N ILE A 419 -23.84 26.35 -4.14
CA ILE A 419 -24.36 26.35 -2.78
C ILE A 419 -25.82 25.87 -2.79
N LYS A 420 -26.09 24.81 -2.02
CA LYS A 420 -27.43 24.27 -1.79
C LYS A 420 -27.81 24.42 -0.32
N ALA A 421 -29.10 24.52 -0.03
CA ALA A 421 -29.61 24.55 1.33
C ALA A 421 -30.80 23.60 1.46
N SER A 422 -30.95 23.01 2.63
CA SER A 422 -32.09 22.18 3.02
C SER A 422 -32.48 22.47 4.46
N CYS A 423 -33.73 22.24 4.83
CA CYS A 423 -34.14 22.27 6.22
C CYS A 423 -35.15 21.17 6.56
N ILE A 424 -35.28 20.86 7.85
CA ILE A 424 -36.26 19.85 8.31
C ILE A 424 -37.64 20.51 8.41
N LEU A 425 -38.57 20.10 7.56
CA LEU A 425 -39.97 20.54 7.59
C LEU A 425 -40.87 19.32 7.71
N TYR A 426 -41.80 19.37 8.67
CA TYR A 426 -42.74 18.27 8.94
C TYR A 426 -42.04 16.91 9.17
N GLY A 427 -40.87 16.94 9.80
CA GLY A 427 -40.09 15.73 10.13
C GLY A 427 -39.23 15.17 9.00
N ALA A 428 -39.17 15.81 7.83
CA ALA A 428 -38.34 15.39 6.70
C ALA A 428 -37.46 16.53 6.18
N SER A 429 -36.28 16.19 5.65
CA SER A 429 -35.41 17.17 4.97
C SER A 429 -36.03 17.60 3.65
N GLN A 430 -36.12 18.91 3.43
CA GLN A 430 -36.61 19.51 2.18
C GLN A 430 -35.53 20.43 1.58
N ASP A 431 -35.27 20.26 0.29
CA ASP A 431 -34.38 21.15 -0.47
C ASP A 431 -35.02 22.52 -0.65
N LEU A 432 -34.20 23.56 -0.51
CA LEU A 432 -34.61 24.95 -0.57
C LEU A 432 -34.01 25.64 -1.79
N LYS A 433 -34.72 26.65 -2.29
CA LYS A 433 -34.23 27.47 -3.40
C LYS A 433 -33.22 28.50 -2.86
N CYS A 434 -31.98 28.41 -3.32
CA CYS A 434 -30.94 29.41 -3.10
C CYS A 434 -30.90 30.41 -4.26
N GLY A 435 -30.68 31.69 -3.97
CA GLY A 435 -30.39 32.73 -4.96
C GLY A 435 -29.27 33.63 -4.47
N LEU A 436 -28.31 33.93 -5.34
CA LEU A 436 -27.24 34.90 -5.03
C LEU A 436 -27.82 36.32 -4.99
N LEU A 437 -27.51 37.07 -3.93
CA LEU A 437 -27.84 38.49 -3.80
C LEU A 437 -26.66 39.36 -4.22
N SER A 438 -25.48 39.10 -3.66
CA SER A 438 -24.25 39.84 -3.94
C SER A 438 -23.02 39.01 -3.57
N THR A 439 -21.87 39.42 -4.12
CA THR A 439 -20.54 38.96 -3.72
C THR A 439 -19.73 40.19 -3.31
N GLU A 440 -19.02 40.12 -2.19
CA GLU A 440 -18.17 41.22 -1.72
C GLU A 440 -16.91 41.39 -2.58
N GLY A 441 -16.19 42.49 -2.37
CA GLY A 441 -15.00 42.84 -3.15
C GLY A 441 -13.81 41.88 -2.95
N ASP A 442 -13.85 41.01 -1.93
CA ASP A 442 -12.88 39.94 -1.71
C ASP A 442 -13.06 38.76 -2.68
N GLY A 443 -14.21 38.67 -3.37
CA GLY A 443 -14.54 37.63 -4.32
C GLY A 443 -14.91 36.27 -3.70
N ILE A 444 -14.94 36.14 -2.37
CA ILE A 444 -15.21 34.87 -1.67
C ILE A 444 -16.34 34.97 -0.65
N THR A 445 -16.74 36.17 -0.24
CA THR A 445 -17.86 36.37 0.67
C THR A 445 -19.13 36.61 -0.14
N HIS A 446 -20.08 35.66 -0.06
CA HIS A 446 -21.32 35.68 -0.81
C HIS A 446 -22.53 35.86 0.11
N HIS A 447 -23.42 36.76 -0.28
CA HIS A 447 -24.73 36.93 0.34
C HIS A 447 -25.75 36.17 -0.47
N ILE A 448 -26.39 35.17 0.12
CA ILE A 448 -27.39 34.34 -0.56
C ILE A 448 -28.75 34.45 0.15
N ARG A 449 -29.83 34.34 -0.61
CA ARG A 449 -31.18 34.18 -0.11
C ARG A 449 -31.64 32.74 -0.25
N VAL A 450 -32.04 32.14 0.87
CA VAL A 450 -32.67 30.82 0.91
C VAL A 450 -34.16 31.01 1.12
N THR A 451 -34.97 30.54 0.18
CA THR A 451 -36.44 30.72 0.22
C THR A 451 -37.13 29.48 0.77
N PHE A 452 -38.04 29.68 1.72
CA PHE A 452 -38.86 28.62 2.30
C PHE A 452 -40.13 28.37 1.48
N PRO A 453 -40.54 27.11 1.29
CA PRO A 453 -41.79 26.79 0.60
C PRO A 453 -43.03 27.14 1.44
N VAL A 454 -42.86 27.28 2.76
CA VAL A 454 -43.90 27.62 3.73
C VAL A 454 -43.38 28.64 4.73
N LYS A 455 -44.28 29.31 5.43
CA LYS A 455 -43.91 30.21 6.53
C LYS A 455 -43.31 29.41 7.68
N ILE A 456 -42.12 29.79 8.13
CA ILE A 456 -41.44 29.16 9.26
C ILE A 456 -41.96 29.78 10.56
N THR A 457 -42.50 28.95 11.46
CA THR A 457 -43.14 29.39 12.72
C THR A 457 -42.53 28.74 13.97
N SER A 458 -41.60 27.81 13.80
CA SER A 458 -40.89 27.12 14.88
C SER A 458 -39.44 26.85 14.47
N SER A 459 -38.53 26.80 15.44
CA SER A 459 -37.12 26.50 15.18
C SER A 459 -36.94 25.16 14.48
N THR A 460 -36.00 25.09 13.54
CA THR A 460 -35.70 23.87 12.77
C THR A 460 -34.21 23.74 12.49
N GLN A 461 -33.74 22.57 12.06
CA GLN A 461 -32.37 22.41 11.55
C GLN A 461 -32.31 22.79 10.08
N MET A 462 -31.31 23.61 9.74
CA MET A 462 -30.93 23.94 8.39
C MET A 462 -29.54 23.37 8.10
N THR A 463 -29.36 22.85 6.89
CA THR A 463 -28.07 22.42 6.38
C THR A 463 -27.78 23.14 5.07
N VAL A 464 -26.63 23.82 5.01
CA VAL A 464 -26.09 24.44 3.80
C VAL A 464 -24.90 23.63 3.32
N THR A 465 -24.80 23.38 2.02
CA THR A 465 -23.77 22.51 1.44
C THR A 465 -23.13 23.13 0.21
N CYS A 466 -21.86 22.81 -0.02
CA CYS A 466 -21.14 23.03 -1.27
C CYS A 466 -20.31 21.76 -1.56
N GLY A 467 -20.64 21.02 -2.62
CA GLY A 467 -20.11 19.67 -2.82
C GLY A 467 -20.50 18.76 -1.65
N ARG A 468 -19.56 18.04 -1.03
CA ARG A 468 -19.81 17.29 0.22
C ARG A 468 -19.53 18.09 1.50
N LYS A 469 -19.03 19.33 1.42
CA LYS A 469 -18.92 20.20 2.60
C LYS A 469 -20.32 20.59 3.07
N LYS A 470 -20.56 20.55 4.37
CA LYS A 470 -21.84 20.89 4.98
C LYS A 470 -21.65 21.71 6.25
N ALA A 471 -22.52 22.69 6.44
CA ALA A 471 -22.70 23.44 7.67
C ALA A 471 -24.15 23.22 8.12
N THR A 472 -24.32 22.59 9.28
CA THR A 472 -25.65 22.35 9.88
C THR A 472 -25.78 23.18 11.14
N PHE A 473 -26.86 23.94 11.27
CA PHE A 473 -27.13 24.79 12.42
C PHE A 473 -28.64 24.84 12.72
N THR A 474 -28.97 25.25 13.94
CA THR A 474 -30.36 25.47 14.34
C THR A 474 -30.81 26.85 13.88
N LEU A 475 -31.79 26.87 12.99
CA LEU A 475 -32.51 28.07 12.59
C LEU A 475 -33.51 28.41 13.68
N SER A 476 -33.17 29.38 14.52
CA SER A 476 -34.03 29.81 15.63
C SER A 476 -35.14 30.74 15.16
N VAL A 477 -36.34 30.59 15.71
CA VAL A 477 -37.50 31.45 15.42
C VAL A 477 -37.93 32.18 16.69
N ASN A 478 -38.08 33.50 16.60
CA ASN A 478 -38.54 34.38 17.67
C ASN A 478 -40.06 34.45 17.78
#